data_AF-A0A183TCM3-F1
#
_entry.id   AF-A0A183TCM3-F1
#
_cell.length_a   1.000
_cell.length_b   1.000
_cell.length_c   1.000
_cell.angle_alpha   90.00
_cell.angle_beta   90.00
_cell.angle_gamma   90.00
#
_symmetry.space_group_name_H-M   'P 1'
#
loop_
_entity.id
_entity.type
_entity.pdbx_description
1 polymer ?
#
loop_
_entity_poly.entity_id
_entity_poly.type
_entity_poly.pdbx_seq_one_letter_code
_entity_poly.pdbx_strand_id
1 'polypeptide(L)'
;MRMYVHKRVVPWSCVSEYEKVASSLKSSDLLVLKEAVMVMRVWLCRVNVSKIPRSVLCTYELMVARLEQSTPALALAIMRFISLASSEDQDRLRSPQAMPVSSLARKAGLPDWMSDLRNDIAHGHLPTHAFLDATYSVCIDWLEEFWRCNLPEAEMCSVDNIQKEIDWNHYPPEKLTEDLDSPLQARMVEQSFGTYASGLTKSGCLEPRNLHSLKKILRIFKHKNRICDVALNAFFRVTSSDDDGAFQWAKLWLAAFLAVRDGKDSALSEFIRPCDLTTFEWRPCLEHLCSVFSPKIMPRQVDGIKDFLTKTHRSDAKSVKIKTNKDNVKFKIRCSRFLYTLVVTEKEKVAKIRRAIPPTSDHCPSWPAVQEWAQWLTELANSPARATARPRPLEAHEVGFFPADTPRATVTTGGLNQVGVSGVVWASTPGMSDS
;
A
#
# COMPACT_ATOMS: atom_id res chain seq x y z
N MET A 1 -17.77 -32.16 -20.61
CA MET A 1 -18.02 -30.71 -20.45
C MET A 1 -18.55 -30.47 -19.03
N ARG A 2 -17.66 -30.38 -18.02
CA ARG A 2 -18.05 -30.04 -16.63
C ARG A 2 -17.86 -28.54 -16.45
N MET A 3 -18.95 -27.81 -16.24
CA MET A 3 -18.97 -26.35 -16.11
C MET A 3 -18.26 -25.92 -14.81
N TYR A 4 -17.28 -25.02 -14.94
CA TYR A 4 -16.51 -24.41 -13.85
C TYR A 4 -17.35 -23.34 -13.11
N VAL A 5 -18.34 -23.74 -12.30
CA VAL A 5 -19.28 -22.80 -11.65
C VAL A 5 -18.81 -22.26 -10.28
N HIS A 6 -17.64 -22.66 -9.75
CA HIS A 6 -17.28 -22.39 -8.34
C HIS A 6 -15.96 -21.65 -8.05
N LYS A 7 -15.31 -21.01 -9.03
CA LYS A 7 -14.08 -20.23 -8.75
C LYS A 7 -14.40 -18.75 -8.54
N ARG A 8 -14.19 -18.23 -7.32
CA ARG A 8 -14.37 -16.82 -6.95
C ARG A 8 -13.04 -16.07 -7.09
N VAL A 9 -13.03 -14.99 -7.87
CA VAL A 9 -11.86 -14.09 -7.95
C VAL A 9 -11.83 -13.23 -6.69
N VAL A 10 -10.68 -13.24 -6.01
CA VAL A 10 -10.43 -12.49 -4.77
C VAL A 10 -9.14 -11.68 -4.90
N PRO A 11 -9.00 -10.56 -4.17
CA PRO A 11 -7.83 -9.70 -4.31
C PRO A 11 -6.60 -10.11 -3.50
N TRP A 12 -6.76 -10.98 -2.50
CA TRP A 12 -5.64 -11.55 -1.73
C TRP A 12 -4.97 -12.70 -2.47
N SER A 13 -3.64 -12.77 -2.39
CA SER A 13 -2.84 -13.81 -3.08
C SER A 13 -2.73 -15.11 -2.27
N CYS A 14 -2.85 -15.02 -0.95
CA CYS A 14 -2.77 -16.13 -0.02
C CYS A 14 -3.58 -15.87 1.26
N VAL A 15 -3.84 -16.93 2.02
CA VAL A 15 -4.61 -16.89 3.29
C VAL A 15 -3.96 -15.95 4.30
N SER A 16 -2.62 -15.93 4.38
CA SER A 16 -1.92 -15.08 5.34
C SER A 16 -2.08 -13.58 5.07
N GLU A 17 -2.20 -13.16 3.82
CA GLU A 17 -2.52 -11.76 3.50
C GLU A 17 -3.92 -11.39 4.04
N TYR A 18 -4.89 -12.30 3.83
CA TYR A 18 -6.25 -12.12 4.29
C TYR A 18 -6.33 -12.02 5.82
N GLU A 19 -5.73 -12.99 6.51
CA GLU A 19 -5.69 -13.05 7.98
C GLU A 19 -5.00 -11.83 8.58
N LYS A 20 -3.95 -11.32 7.93
CA LYS A 20 -3.26 -10.12 8.40
C LYS A 20 -4.19 -8.90 8.44
N VAL A 21 -5.04 -8.72 7.43
CA VAL A 21 -6.01 -7.63 7.42
C VAL A 21 -7.16 -7.93 8.39
N ALA A 22 -7.72 -9.14 8.37
CA ALA A 22 -8.83 -9.53 9.25
C ALA A 22 -8.47 -9.36 10.75
N SER A 23 -7.28 -9.80 11.16
CA SER A 23 -6.81 -9.67 12.55
C SER A 23 -6.51 -8.22 12.97
N SER A 24 -6.34 -7.31 12.01
CA SER A 24 -6.04 -5.90 12.26
C SER A 24 -7.28 -5.02 12.48
N LEU A 25 -8.48 -5.50 12.13
CA LEU A 25 -9.73 -4.72 12.12
C LEU A 25 -10.00 -3.98 13.42
N LYS A 26 -9.86 -4.67 14.55
CA LYS A 26 -10.12 -4.14 15.90
C LYS A 26 -8.86 -3.64 16.61
N SER A 27 -7.72 -3.61 15.93
CA SER A 27 -6.46 -3.19 16.52
C SER A 27 -6.47 -1.69 16.83
N SER A 28 -6.16 -1.33 18.07
CA SER A 28 -5.89 0.07 18.45
C SER A 28 -4.46 0.52 18.09
N ASP A 29 -3.60 -0.41 17.63
CA ASP A 29 -2.22 -0.10 17.22
C ASP A 29 -2.19 0.43 15.78
N LEU A 30 -1.86 1.71 15.63
CA LEU A 30 -1.75 2.39 14.34
C LEU A 30 -0.69 1.79 13.42
N LEU A 31 0.34 1.15 13.97
CA LEU A 31 1.36 0.47 13.15
C LEU A 31 0.77 -0.77 12.48
N VAL A 32 0.01 -1.57 13.23
CA VAL A 32 -0.70 -2.75 12.73
C VAL A 32 -1.73 -2.33 11.67
N LEU A 33 -2.48 -1.25 11.95
CA LEU A 33 -3.44 -0.69 11.01
C LEU A 33 -2.78 -0.22 9.71
N LYS A 34 -1.63 0.45 9.81
CA LYS A 34 -0.85 0.92 8.65
C LYS A 34 -0.34 -0.25 7.79
N GLU A 35 0.14 -1.31 8.41
CA GLU A 35 0.56 -2.51 7.68
C GLU A 35 -0.62 -3.17 6.93
N ALA A 36 -1.79 -3.24 7.56
CA ALA A 36 -3.00 -3.78 6.92
C ALA A 36 -3.45 -2.91 5.73
N VAL A 37 -3.47 -1.58 5.90
CA VAL A 37 -3.78 -0.63 4.83
C VAL A 37 -2.83 -0.78 3.64
N MET A 38 -1.53 -1.02 3.88
CA MET A 38 -0.58 -1.28 2.81
C MET A 38 -0.93 -2.56 2.02
N VAL A 39 -1.27 -3.64 2.71
CA VAL A 39 -1.71 -4.90 2.06
C VAL A 39 -2.98 -4.67 1.24
N MET A 40 -3.98 -3.99 1.83
CA MET A 40 -5.21 -3.66 1.12
C MET A 40 -4.97 -2.74 -0.08
N ARG A 41 -4.02 -1.80 -0.02
CA ARG A 41 -3.67 -0.97 -1.18
C ARG A 41 -3.15 -1.83 -2.34
N VAL A 42 -2.37 -2.87 -2.06
CA VAL A 42 -1.94 -3.84 -3.09
C VAL A 42 -3.15 -4.58 -3.67
N TRP A 43 -4.09 -5.00 -2.84
CA TRP A 43 -5.34 -5.64 -3.27
C TRP A 43 -6.17 -4.77 -4.23
N LEU A 44 -6.31 -3.48 -3.91
CA LEU A 44 -7.00 -2.51 -4.77
C LEU A 44 -6.31 -2.31 -6.14
N CYS A 45 -5.04 -2.72 -6.27
CA CYS A 45 -4.29 -2.71 -7.52
C CYS A 45 -4.37 -4.03 -8.31
N ARG A 46 -4.73 -5.15 -7.66
CA ARG A 46 -4.79 -6.49 -8.30
C ARG A 46 -6.11 -6.77 -8.99
N VAL A 47 -7.20 -6.21 -8.47
CA VAL A 47 -8.55 -6.48 -8.95
C VAL A 47 -9.19 -5.17 -9.39
N ASN A 48 -9.93 -5.20 -10.49
CA ASN A 48 -10.70 -4.04 -10.94
C ASN A 48 -11.63 -3.59 -9.80
N VAL A 49 -11.64 -2.29 -9.48
CA VAL A 49 -12.45 -1.72 -8.37
C VAL A 49 -13.92 -2.15 -8.43
N SER A 50 -14.49 -2.29 -9.64
CA SER A 50 -15.87 -2.77 -9.84
C SER A 50 -16.11 -4.24 -9.44
N LYS A 51 -15.04 -5.02 -9.27
CA LYS A 51 -15.04 -6.42 -8.86
C LYS A 51 -14.58 -6.62 -7.41
N ILE A 52 -14.13 -5.55 -6.74
CA ILE A 52 -13.74 -5.60 -5.34
C ILE A 52 -15.01 -5.57 -4.49
N PRO A 53 -15.15 -6.47 -3.49
CA PRO A 53 -16.28 -6.42 -2.57
C PRO A 53 -16.36 -5.06 -1.87
N ARG A 54 -17.56 -4.50 -1.74
CA ARG A 54 -17.78 -3.21 -1.05
C ARG A 54 -17.23 -3.23 0.37
N SER A 55 -17.38 -4.36 1.08
CA SER A 55 -16.83 -4.56 2.42
C SER A 55 -15.31 -4.36 2.48
N VAL A 56 -14.56 -4.77 1.45
CA VAL A 56 -13.10 -4.54 1.35
C VAL A 56 -12.81 -3.06 1.12
N LEU A 57 -13.55 -2.39 0.25
CA LEU A 57 -13.39 -0.95 0.00
C LEU A 57 -13.71 -0.12 1.25
N CYS A 58 -14.85 -0.38 1.90
CA CYS A 58 -15.24 0.30 3.12
C CYS A 58 -14.24 0.08 4.25
N THR A 59 -13.74 -1.16 4.41
CA THR A 59 -12.69 -1.45 5.39
C THR A 59 -11.46 -0.59 5.13
N TYR A 60 -10.98 -0.52 3.88
CA TYR A 60 -9.81 0.28 3.51
C TYR A 60 -10.02 1.77 3.81
N GLU A 61 -11.15 2.35 3.38
CA GLU A 61 -11.44 3.77 3.58
C GLU A 61 -11.54 4.13 5.07
N LEU A 62 -12.20 3.29 5.87
CA LEU A 62 -12.32 3.48 7.31
C LEU A 62 -10.93 3.42 7.97
N MET A 63 -10.10 2.42 7.65
CA MET A 63 -8.75 2.30 8.23
C MET A 63 -7.84 3.47 7.84
N VAL A 64 -7.89 3.94 6.59
CA VAL A 64 -7.15 5.12 6.13
C VAL A 64 -7.59 6.36 6.92
N ALA A 65 -8.89 6.59 7.06
CA ALA A 65 -9.40 7.74 7.80
C ALA A 65 -8.98 7.71 9.29
N ARG A 66 -8.90 6.53 9.91
CA ARG A 66 -8.39 6.37 11.28
C ARG A 66 -6.89 6.65 11.39
N LEU A 67 -6.10 6.33 10.36
CA LEU A 67 -4.67 6.69 10.31
C LEU A 67 -4.45 8.19 10.11
N GLU A 68 -5.34 8.87 9.38
CA GLU A 68 -5.27 10.31 9.16
C GLU A 68 -5.59 11.12 10.43
N GLN A 69 -6.26 10.52 11.42
CA GLN A 69 -6.66 11.17 12.68
C GLN A 69 -7.40 12.50 12.48
N SER A 70 -8.18 12.56 11.39
CA SER A 70 -8.85 13.76 10.93
C SER A 70 -10.36 13.58 11.04
N THR A 71 -11.04 14.45 11.80
CA THR A 71 -12.50 14.38 11.99
C THR A 71 -13.26 14.38 10.66
N PRO A 72 -12.95 15.28 9.70
CA PRO A 72 -13.61 15.26 8.39
C PRO A 72 -13.35 13.98 7.59
N ALA A 73 -12.13 13.44 7.64
CA ALA A 73 -11.81 12.19 6.93
C ALA A 73 -12.60 11.01 7.50
N LEU A 74 -12.68 10.92 8.82
CA LEU A 74 -13.45 9.89 9.52
C LEU A 74 -14.94 9.98 9.21
N ALA A 75 -15.49 11.20 9.21
CA ALA A 75 -16.89 11.43 8.83
C ALA A 75 -17.17 11.02 7.38
N LEU A 76 -16.31 11.40 6.43
CA LEU A 76 -16.49 11.04 5.02
C LEU A 76 -16.39 9.52 4.81
N ALA A 77 -15.46 8.83 5.47
CA ALA A 77 -15.35 7.38 5.40
C ALA A 77 -16.57 6.67 5.98
N ILE A 78 -17.10 7.15 7.11
CA ILE A 78 -18.34 6.62 7.72
C ILE A 78 -19.55 6.87 6.81
N MET A 79 -19.68 8.07 6.25
CA MET A 79 -20.75 8.41 5.31
C MET A 79 -20.71 7.52 4.06
N ARG A 80 -19.52 7.26 3.52
CA ARG A 80 -19.31 6.32 2.40
C ARG A 80 -19.66 4.90 2.77
N PHE A 81 -19.23 4.41 3.94
CA PHE A 81 -19.62 3.10 4.46
C PHE A 81 -21.14 2.94 4.51
N ILE A 82 -21.85 3.85 5.18
CA ILE A 82 -23.31 3.79 5.32
C ILE A 82 -23.97 3.80 3.93
N SER A 83 -23.51 4.65 3.03
CA SER A 83 -24.07 4.75 1.67
C SER A 83 -23.84 3.47 0.86
N LEU A 84 -22.66 2.86 0.94
CA LEU A 84 -22.32 1.65 0.18
C LEU A 84 -22.94 0.38 0.76
N ALA A 85 -22.96 0.25 2.10
CA ALA A 85 -23.53 -0.90 2.79
C ALA A 85 -25.07 -0.94 2.68
N SER A 86 -25.74 0.21 2.75
CA SER A 86 -27.19 0.27 2.59
C SER A 86 -27.67 0.04 1.15
N SER A 87 -26.92 0.49 0.14
CA SER A 87 -27.35 0.44 -1.27
C SER A 87 -27.04 -0.87 -2.00
N GLU A 88 -26.33 -1.82 -1.38
CA GLU A 88 -25.79 -3.00 -2.07
C GLU A 88 -26.86 -3.83 -2.80
N ASP A 89 -27.97 -4.15 -2.13
CA ASP A 89 -29.05 -4.95 -2.72
C ASP A 89 -29.80 -4.20 -3.82
N GLN A 90 -30.05 -2.90 -3.62
CA GLN A 90 -30.75 -2.07 -4.61
C GLN A 90 -29.94 -1.94 -5.89
N ASP A 91 -28.63 -1.69 -5.76
CA ASP A 91 -27.73 -1.52 -6.89
C ASP A 91 -27.54 -2.83 -7.67
N ARG A 92 -27.53 -3.96 -6.96
CA ARG A 92 -27.42 -5.29 -7.57
C ARG A 92 -28.67 -5.67 -8.37
N LEU A 93 -29.84 -5.35 -7.83
CA LEU A 93 -31.12 -5.68 -8.44
C LEU A 93 -31.55 -4.68 -9.52
N ARG A 94 -30.88 -3.52 -9.63
CA ARG A 94 -31.23 -2.41 -10.55
C ARG A 94 -32.73 -2.09 -10.52
N SER A 95 -33.27 -1.98 -9.31
CA SER A 95 -34.70 -1.72 -9.14
C SER A 95 -35.07 -0.36 -9.77
N PRO A 96 -36.15 -0.28 -10.57
CA PRO A 96 -36.55 0.95 -11.25
C PRO A 96 -37.05 2.04 -10.30
N GLN A 97 -37.33 1.70 -9.04
CA GLN A 97 -37.75 2.65 -8.01
C GLN A 97 -36.64 2.82 -6.98
N ALA A 98 -36.25 4.07 -6.73
CA ALA A 98 -35.28 4.41 -5.69
C ALA A 98 -35.94 4.35 -4.31
N MET A 99 -35.38 3.58 -3.38
CA MET A 99 -35.81 3.55 -1.98
C MET A 99 -35.06 4.60 -1.14
N PRO A 100 -35.69 5.13 -0.07
CA PRO A 100 -35.01 5.99 0.89
C PRO A 100 -33.84 5.28 1.59
N VAL A 101 -32.76 6.03 1.85
CA VAL A 101 -31.54 5.52 2.52
C VAL A 101 -31.84 4.89 3.88
N SER A 102 -32.81 5.43 4.63
CA SER A 102 -33.24 4.87 5.92
C SER A 102 -33.85 3.47 5.79
N SER A 103 -34.66 3.25 4.74
CA SER A 103 -35.24 1.93 4.45
C SER A 103 -34.18 0.93 4.00
N LEU A 104 -33.21 1.39 3.22
CA LEU A 104 -32.07 0.61 2.76
C LEU A 104 -31.13 0.22 3.91
N ALA A 105 -30.81 1.15 4.80
CA ALA A 105 -29.97 0.91 5.97
C ALA A 105 -30.59 -0.14 6.90
N ARG A 106 -31.90 -0.04 7.17
CA ARG A 106 -32.62 -1.03 7.96
C ARG A 106 -32.60 -2.43 7.33
N LYS A 107 -32.78 -2.52 6.00
CA LYS A 107 -32.70 -3.81 5.28
C LYS A 107 -31.30 -4.42 5.34
N ALA A 108 -30.26 -3.59 5.33
CA ALA A 108 -28.86 -4.01 5.49
C ALA A 108 -28.47 -4.35 6.95
N GLY A 109 -29.42 -4.26 7.90
CA GLY A 109 -29.16 -4.52 9.32
C GLY A 109 -28.35 -3.44 10.03
N LEU A 110 -28.28 -2.23 9.45
CA LEU A 110 -27.65 -1.08 10.10
C LEU A 110 -28.63 -0.44 11.10
N PRO A 111 -28.14 0.10 12.24
CA PRO A 111 -28.97 0.86 13.17
C PRO A 111 -29.66 2.06 12.48
N ASP A 112 -30.94 2.31 12.80
CA ASP A 112 -31.74 3.38 12.16
C ASP A 112 -31.06 4.76 12.26
N TRP A 113 -30.41 5.07 13.39
CA TRP A 113 -29.71 6.35 13.60
C TRP A 113 -28.54 6.57 12.63
N MET A 114 -28.00 5.53 11.99
CA MET A 114 -26.91 5.69 11.02
C MET A 114 -27.38 6.37 9.73
N SER A 115 -28.64 6.21 9.32
CA SER A 115 -29.14 6.93 8.15
C SER A 115 -29.24 8.44 8.42
N ASP A 116 -29.57 8.81 9.65
CA ASP A 116 -29.64 10.22 10.08
C ASP A 116 -28.22 10.80 10.15
N LEU A 117 -27.28 10.05 10.73
CA LEU A 117 -25.86 10.42 10.76
C LEU A 117 -25.30 10.70 9.35
N ARG A 118 -25.63 9.86 8.37
CA ARG A 118 -25.21 10.07 6.97
C ARG A 118 -25.74 11.40 6.43
N ASN A 119 -26.96 11.78 6.78
CA ASN A 119 -27.57 13.04 6.36
C ASN A 119 -26.94 14.24 7.08
N ASP A 120 -26.65 14.11 8.38
CA ASP A 120 -25.97 15.13 9.17
C ASP A 120 -24.57 15.43 8.63
N ILE A 121 -23.81 14.39 8.24
CA ILE A 121 -22.48 14.58 7.62
C ILE A 121 -22.58 15.26 6.26
N ALA A 122 -23.60 14.95 5.45
CA ALA A 122 -23.75 15.45 4.10
C ALA A 122 -24.30 16.89 4.03
N HIS A 123 -25.26 17.22 4.89
CA HIS A 123 -26.06 18.45 4.79
C HIS A 123 -26.28 19.17 6.12
N GLY A 124 -25.97 18.50 7.24
CA GLY A 124 -26.20 19.03 8.58
C GLY A 124 -24.91 19.49 9.26
N HIS A 125 -24.87 19.29 10.57
CA HIS A 125 -23.72 19.64 11.39
C HIS A 125 -22.78 18.45 11.52
N LEU A 126 -21.49 18.68 11.29
CA LEU A 126 -20.48 17.64 11.45
C LEU A 126 -20.47 17.13 12.91
N PRO A 127 -20.67 15.83 13.14
CA PRO A 127 -20.65 15.25 14.48
C PRO A 127 -19.29 15.36 15.16
N THR A 128 -19.27 15.21 16.48
CA THR A 128 -18.02 15.26 17.26
C THR A 128 -17.12 14.06 16.94
N HIS A 129 -15.80 14.25 17.08
CA HIS A 129 -14.83 13.18 16.86
C HIS A 129 -15.09 11.96 17.76
N ALA A 130 -15.48 12.16 19.02
CA ALA A 130 -15.80 11.06 19.94
C ALA A 130 -16.98 10.21 19.45
N PHE A 131 -18.02 10.86 18.91
CA PHE A 131 -19.16 10.16 18.34
C PHE A 131 -18.80 9.40 17.06
N LEU A 132 -17.97 10.00 16.20
CA LEU A 132 -17.48 9.34 14.98
C LEU A 132 -16.54 8.15 15.31
N ASP A 133 -15.73 8.24 16.38
CA ASP A 133 -14.87 7.15 16.83
C ASP A 133 -15.67 5.96 17.38
N ALA A 134 -16.73 6.23 18.13
CA ALA A 134 -17.69 5.20 18.54
C ALA A 134 -18.39 4.58 17.33
N THR A 135 -18.82 5.41 16.37
CA THR A 135 -19.46 4.95 15.13
C THR A 135 -18.53 4.09 14.28
N TYR A 136 -17.25 4.46 14.18
CA TYR A 136 -16.22 3.66 13.51
C TYR A 136 -16.19 2.24 14.07
N SER A 137 -16.25 2.10 15.39
CA SER A 137 -16.25 0.79 16.06
C SER A 137 -17.46 -0.04 15.62
N VAL A 138 -18.65 0.56 15.55
CA VAL A 138 -19.87 -0.12 15.05
C VAL A 138 -19.73 -0.54 13.58
N CYS A 139 -19.11 0.30 12.74
CA CYS A 139 -18.85 -0.04 11.33
C CYS A 139 -17.90 -1.23 11.21
N ILE A 140 -16.85 -1.27 12.02
CA ILE A 140 -15.89 -2.38 12.06
C ILE A 140 -16.54 -3.67 12.57
N ASP A 141 -17.39 -3.60 13.60
CA ASP A 141 -18.13 -4.77 14.10
C ASP A 141 -19.09 -5.32 13.05
N TRP A 142 -19.76 -4.45 12.28
CA TRP A 142 -20.60 -4.90 11.15
C TRP A 142 -19.78 -5.58 10.05
N LEU A 143 -18.60 -5.04 9.73
CA LEU A 143 -17.69 -5.60 8.73
C LEU A 143 -17.05 -6.92 9.18
N GLU A 144 -16.91 -7.16 10.49
CA GLU A 144 -16.33 -8.38 11.04
C GLU A 144 -17.03 -9.64 10.54
N GLU A 145 -18.36 -9.60 10.39
CA GLU A 145 -19.13 -10.74 9.88
C GLU A 145 -18.74 -11.09 8.43
N PHE A 146 -18.51 -10.09 7.59
CA PHE A 146 -17.96 -10.32 6.25
C PHE A 146 -16.58 -10.98 6.32
N TRP A 147 -15.68 -10.47 7.16
CA TRP A 147 -14.32 -11.02 7.26
C TRP A 147 -14.28 -12.42 7.87
N ARG A 148 -15.20 -12.73 8.77
CA ARG A 148 -15.35 -14.06 9.38
C ARG A 148 -15.89 -15.09 8.38
N CYS A 149 -16.92 -14.71 7.61
CA CYS A 149 -17.57 -15.61 6.64
C CYS A 149 -16.80 -15.80 5.33
N ASN A 150 -15.78 -14.98 5.06
CA ASN A 150 -14.97 -15.08 3.84
C ASN A 150 -13.53 -15.54 4.12
N LEU A 151 -13.29 -16.16 5.28
CA LEU A 151 -11.99 -16.73 5.64
C LEU A 151 -11.64 -17.85 4.64
N PRO A 152 -10.54 -17.74 3.88
CA PRO A 152 -10.25 -18.70 2.83
C PRO A 152 -9.91 -20.08 3.42
N GLU A 153 -10.60 -21.13 2.98
CA GLU A 153 -10.14 -22.50 3.18
C GLU A 153 -8.81 -22.71 2.44
N ALA A 154 -7.95 -23.60 2.94
CA ALA A 154 -6.53 -23.70 2.56
C ALA A 154 -6.26 -23.97 1.05
N GLU A 155 -7.27 -24.28 0.24
CA GLU A 155 -7.16 -24.45 -1.21
C GLU A 155 -7.33 -23.13 -1.96
N MET A 156 -6.25 -22.34 -2.07
CA MET A 156 -6.17 -21.19 -2.95
C MET A 156 -5.37 -21.52 -4.22
N CYS A 157 -5.98 -21.36 -5.39
CA CYS A 157 -5.30 -21.48 -6.68
C CYS A 157 -4.86 -20.08 -7.15
N SER A 158 -3.58 -19.89 -7.49
CA SER A 158 -3.09 -18.57 -7.90
C SER A 158 -3.79 -18.06 -9.17
N VAL A 159 -4.00 -16.75 -9.23
CA VAL A 159 -4.70 -16.04 -10.33
C VAL A 159 -3.93 -16.12 -11.66
N ASP A 160 -2.70 -16.65 -11.65
CA ASP A 160 -1.88 -16.86 -12.84
C ASP A 160 -2.56 -17.73 -13.90
N ASN A 161 -3.59 -18.52 -13.52
CA ASN A 161 -4.27 -19.45 -14.43
C ASN A 161 -5.62 -18.99 -15.01
N ILE A 162 -6.09 -17.75 -14.78
CA ILE A 162 -7.40 -17.27 -15.31
C ILE A 162 -7.33 -15.91 -16.04
N GLN A 163 -6.16 -15.52 -16.52
CA GLN A 163 -6.07 -14.63 -17.69
C GLN A 163 -5.71 -15.52 -18.88
N LYS A 164 -6.33 -15.29 -20.05
CA LYS A 164 -5.72 -15.78 -21.30
C LYS A 164 -4.30 -15.21 -21.27
N GLU A 165 -3.33 -16.07 -21.08
CA GLU A 165 -1.92 -15.72 -21.04
C GLU A 165 -1.67 -14.81 -22.25
N ILE A 166 -1.33 -13.55 -22.00
CA ILE A 166 -1.08 -12.62 -23.09
C ILE A 166 0.12 -13.19 -23.83
N ASP A 167 -0.09 -13.63 -25.06
CA ASP A 167 1.02 -14.03 -25.91
C ASP A 167 1.77 -12.77 -26.35
N TRP A 168 2.72 -12.36 -25.53
CA TRP A 168 3.54 -11.17 -25.74
C TRP A 168 4.38 -11.24 -27.02
N ASN A 169 4.58 -12.43 -27.61
CA ASN A 169 5.25 -12.55 -28.90
C ASN A 169 4.35 -12.13 -30.07
N HIS A 170 3.02 -12.24 -29.90
CA HIS A 170 2.04 -11.94 -30.93
C HIS A 170 1.04 -10.84 -30.51
N TYR A 171 1.33 -10.10 -29.43
CA TYR A 171 0.42 -9.08 -28.93
C TYR A 171 0.39 -7.84 -29.84
N PRO A 172 -0.77 -7.45 -30.41
CA PRO A 172 -0.83 -6.32 -31.34
C PRO A 172 -0.47 -4.99 -30.68
N PRO A 173 0.44 -4.18 -31.26
CA PRO A 173 0.82 -2.86 -30.72
C PRO A 173 -0.34 -1.88 -30.57
N GLU A 174 -1.31 -1.90 -31.48
CA GLU A 174 -2.49 -1.02 -31.46
C GLU A 174 -3.39 -1.38 -30.27
N LYS A 175 -3.59 -2.69 -30.05
CA LYS A 175 -4.35 -3.20 -28.91
C LYS A 175 -3.68 -2.87 -27.59
N LEU A 176 -2.34 -3.03 -27.50
CA LEU A 176 -1.59 -2.61 -26.32
C LEU A 176 -1.76 -1.12 -26.05
N THR A 177 -1.73 -0.29 -27.09
CA THR A 177 -1.92 1.16 -26.98
C THR A 177 -3.31 1.49 -26.45
N GLU A 178 -4.36 0.83 -26.94
CA GLU A 178 -5.75 0.97 -26.48
C GLU A 178 -5.93 0.51 -25.04
N ASP A 179 -5.37 -0.64 -24.66
CA ASP A 179 -5.45 -1.15 -23.30
C ASP A 179 -4.77 -0.21 -22.30
N LEU A 180 -3.67 0.44 -22.69
CA LEU A 180 -2.96 1.39 -21.84
C LEU A 180 -3.72 2.72 -21.64
N ASP A 181 -4.69 3.04 -22.49
CA ASP A 181 -5.56 4.22 -22.35
C ASP A 181 -6.61 4.03 -21.24
N SER A 182 -6.97 2.79 -20.93
CA SER A 182 -7.82 2.46 -19.78
C SER A 182 -6.98 2.26 -18.53
N PRO A 183 -7.17 3.03 -17.44
CA PRO A 183 -6.39 2.86 -16.20
C PRO A 183 -6.45 1.46 -15.60
N LEU A 184 -7.55 0.74 -15.82
CA LEU A 184 -7.77 -0.61 -15.30
C LEU A 184 -7.08 -1.66 -16.17
N GLN A 185 -7.17 -1.54 -17.49
CA GLN A 185 -6.50 -2.47 -18.41
C GLN A 185 -4.99 -2.25 -18.40
N ALA A 186 -4.52 -1.01 -18.30
CA ALA A 186 -3.11 -0.67 -18.17
C ALA A 186 -2.44 -1.46 -17.04
N ARG A 187 -3.05 -1.48 -15.84
CA ARG A 187 -2.51 -2.23 -14.69
C ARG A 187 -2.46 -3.73 -14.91
N MET A 188 -3.47 -4.30 -15.58
CA MET A 188 -3.50 -5.74 -15.90
C MET A 188 -2.40 -6.11 -16.90
N VAL A 189 -2.23 -5.27 -17.91
CA VAL A 189 -1.20 -5.41 -18.95
C VAL A 189 0.20 -5.25 -18.34
N GLU A 190 0.42 -4.28 -17.45
CA GLU A 190 1.68 -4.08 -16.70
C GLU A 190 2.04 -5.32 -15.86
N GLN A 191 1.07 -5.91 -15.16
CA GLN A 191 1.27 -7.12 -14.35
C GLN A 191 1.59 -8.35 -15.20
N SER A 192 0.84 -8.57 -16.28
CA SER A 192 1.08 -9.66 -17.23
C SER A 192 2.46 -9.53 -17.89
N PHE A 193 2.85 -8.30 -18.27
CA PHE A 193 4.17 -8.02 -18.83
C PHE A 193 5.28 -8.30 -17.83
N GLY A 194 5.08 -7.94 -16.56
CA GLY A 194 6.01 -8.27 -15.48
C GLY A 194 6.25 -9.78 -15.33
N THR A 195 5.20 -10.60 -15.47
CA THR A 195 5.33 -12.07 -15.47
C THR A 195 6.17 -12.55 -16.65
N TYR A 196 5.83 -12.10 -17.85
CA TYR A 196 6.53 -12.44 -19.08
C TYR A 196 8.02 -12.05 -19.03
N ALA A 197 8.32 -10.82 -18.63
CA ALA A 197 9.69 -10.32 -18.50
C ALA A 197 10.50 -11.09 -17.45
N SER A 198 9.88 -11.44 -16.31
CA SER A 198 10.51 -12.28 -15.28
C SER A 198 10.80 -13.70 -15.78
N GLY A 199 9.95 -14.24 -16.66
CA GLY A 199 10.17 -15.52 -17.31
C GLY A 199 11.38 -15.48 -18.26
N LEU A 200 11.52 -14.42 -19.05
CA LEU A 200 12.64 -14.23 -19.97
C LEU A 200 13.99 -14.08 -19.25
N THR A 201 14.01 -13.39 -18.10
CA THR A 201 15.23 -13.25 -17.29
C THR A 201 15.61 -14.56 -16.61
N LYS A 202 14.62 -15.35 -16.17
CA LYS A 202 14.84 -16.68 -15.56
C LYS A 202 15.46 -17.68 -16.52
N SER A 203 15.06 -17.68 -17.79
CA SER A 203 15.60 -18.60 -18.79
C SER A 203 16.98 -18.21 -19.33
N GLY A 204 17.60 -17.15 -18.80
CA GLY A 204 18.86 -16.59 -19.30
C GLY A 204 18.73 -15.97 -20.71
N CYS A 205 17.51 -15.76 -21.19
CA CYS A 205 17.18 -15.40 -22.57
C CYS A 205 17.28 -13.90 -22.87
N LEU A 206 18.26 -13.19 -22.28
CA LEU A 206 18.63 -11.83 -22.70
C LEU A 206 19.54 -11.84 -23.94
N GLU A 207 19.32 -12.77 -24.87
CA GLU A 207 19.97 -12.79 -26.18
C GLU A 207 19.46 -11.62 -27.06
N PRO A 208 20.27 -11.10 -28.01
CA PRO A 208 19.95 -9.91 -28.80
C PRO A 208 18.59 -9.94 -29.53
N ARG A 209 18.09 -11.13 -29.85
CA ARG A 209 16.84 -11.33 -30.61
C ARG A 209 15.58 -11.13 -29.75
N ASN A 210 15.58 -11.56 -28.49
CA ASN A 210 14.46 -11.37 -27.55
C ASN A 210 14.42 -9.95 -26.96
N LEU A 211 15.59 -9.32 -26.87
CA LEU A 211 15.71 -7.91 -26.49
C LEU A 211 14.97 -6.98 -27.47
N HIS A 212 14.93 -7.31 -28.76
CA HIS A 212 14.25 -6.48 -29.76
C HIS A 212 12.72 -6.42 -29.54
N SER A 213 12.09 -7.57 -29.29
CA SER A 213 10.64 -7.63 -29.00
C SER A 213 10.30 -6.95 -27.67
N LEU A 214 11.12 -7.17 -26.64
CA LEU A 214 11.00 -6.48 -25.35
C LEU A 214 11.08 -4.95 -25.53
N LYS A 215 12.08 -4.48 -26.28
CA LYS A 215 12.28 -3.04 -26.55
C LYS A 215 11.10 -2.42 -27.30
N LYS A 216 10.47 -3.14 -28.25
CA LYS A 216 9.26 -2.65 -28.94
C LYS A 216 8.11 -2.37 -27.96
N ILE A 217 7.84 -3.32 -27.07
CA ILE A 217 6.80 -3.19 -26.05
C ILE A 217 7.12 -2.05 -25.07
N LEU A 218 8.38 -1.98 -24.60
CA LEU A 218 8.83 -0.91 -23.71
C LEU A 218 8.75 0.49 -24.34
N ARG A 219 8.93 0.63 -25.66
CA ARG A 219 8.70 1.92 -26.35
C ARG A 219 7.25 2.38 -26.24
N ILE A 220 6.29 1.45 -26.30
CA ILE A 220 4.86 1.76 -26.18
C ILE A 220 4.55 2.20 -24.74
N PHE A 221 5.04 1.48 -23.73
CA PHE A 221 4.93 1.89 -22.33
C PHE A 221 5.58 3.27 -22.08
N LYS A 222 6.73 3.56 -22.69
CA LYS A 222 7.39 4.87 -22.64
C LYS A 222 6.51 5.97 -23.23
N HIS A 223 5.95 5.74 -24.42
CA HIS A 223 5.06 6.70 -25.08
C HIS A 223 3.80 6.98 -24.24
N LYS A 224 3.27 5.96 -23.55
CA LYS A 224 2.11 6.08 -22.65
C LYS A 224 2.46 6.55 -21.23
N ASN A 225 3.71 6.94 -20.96
CA ASN A 225 4.15 7.42 -19.64
C ASN A 225 4.00 6.39 -18.50
N ARG A 226 4.15 5.10 -18.80
CA ARG A 226 3.94 3.97 -17.87
C ARG A 226 5.22 3.26 -17.44
N ILE A 227 6.39 3.77 -17.79
CA ILE A 227 7.68 3.11 -17.51
C ILE A 227 7.94 2.96 -16.01
N CYS A 228 7.59 3.97 -15.22
CA CYS A 228 7.68 3.88 -13.76
C CYS A 228 6.77 2.77 -13.22
N ASP A 229 5.54 2.63 -13.71
CA ASP A 229 4.61 1.58 -13.30
C ASP A 229 5.15 0.17 -13.61
N VAL A 230 5.72 -0.01 -14.82
CA VAL A 230 6.36 -1.26 -15.24
C VAL A 230 7.56 -1.60 -14.33
N ALA A 231 8.38 -0.61 -14.00
CA ALA A 231 9.52 -0.80 -13.11
C ALA A 231 9.08 -1.08 -11.66
N LEU A 232 8.06 -0.36 -11.13
CA LEU A 232 7.47 -0.62 -9.82
C LEU A 232 6.97 -2.06 -9.73
N ASN A 233 6.26 -2.53 -10.76
CA ASN A 233 5.78 -3.90 -10.85
C ASN A 233 6.93 -4.91 -10.72
N ALA A 234 8.07 -4.67 -11.39
CA ALA A 234 9.24 -5.53 -11.28
C ALA A 234 9.74 -5.68 -9.84
N PHE A 235 9.81 -4.59 -9.08
CA PHE A 235 10.25 -4.62 -7.67
C PHE A 235 9.27 -5.35 -6.75
N PHE A 236 7.96 -5.11 -6.89
CA PHE A 236 6.95 -5.74 -6.03
C PHE A 236 6.75 -7.24 -6.28
N ARG A 237 7.17 -7.74 -7.45
CA ARG A 237 7.17 -9.17 -7.75
C ARG A 237 8.31 -9.94 -7.09
N VAL A 238 9.32 -9.25 -6.55
CA VAL A 238 10.41 -9.91 -5.83
C VAL A 238 9.85 -10.52 -4.54
N THR A 239 9.99 -11.83 -4.37
CA THR A 239 9.54 -12.56 -3.18
C THR A 239 10.72 -13.33 -2.57
N SER A 240 10.56 -13.86 -1.35
CA SER A 240 11.64 -14.57 -0.64
C SER A 240 11.91 -15.99 -1.16
N SER A 241 11.12 -16.47 -2.12
CA SER A 241 11.41 -17.72 -2.83
C SER A 241 12.57 -17.54 -3.80
N ASP A 242 13.31 -18.61 -4.09
CA ASP A 242 14.41 -18.67 -5.06
C ASP A 242 13.96 -18.46 -6.54
N ASP A 243 12.97 -17.60 -6.78
CA ASP A 243 12.52 -17.26 -8.13
C ASP A 243 13.46 -16.21 -8.74
N ASP A 244 14.59 -16.71 -9.24
CA ASP A 244 15.71 -15.94 -9.79
C ASP A 244 15.24 -14.89 -10.83
N GLY A 245 14.20 -15.19 -11.62
CA GLY A 245 13.70 -14.34 -12.70
C GLY A 245 13.20 -12.95 -12.27
N ALA A 246 12.29 -12.89 -11.29
CA ALA A 246 11.72 -11.61 -10.85
C ALA A 246 12.79 -10.71 -10.21
N PHE A 247 13.71 -11.31 -9.46
CA PHE A 247 14.86 -10.61 -8.91
C PHE A 247 15.80 -10.07 -10.00
N GLN A 248 16.14 -10.88 -11.01
CA GLN A 248 16.93 -10.41 -12.15
C GLN A 248 16.24 -9.28 -12.93
N TRP A 249 14.92 -9.33 -13.10
CA TRP A 249 14.16 -8.28 -13.78
C TRP A 249 14.18 -6.96 -13.00
N ALA A 250 13.95 -7.02 -11.68
CA ALA A 250 14.07 -5.85 -10.80
C ALA A 250 15.50 -5.27 -10.81
N LYS A 251 16.51 -6.15 -10.84
CA LYS A 251 17.92 -5.75 -10.92
C LYS A 251 18.27 -5.00 -12.21
N LEU A 252 17.69 -5.39 -13.35
CA LEU A 252 17.88 -4.66 -14.61
C LEU A 252 17.30 -3.25 -14.57
N TRP A 253 16.12 -3.08 -13.99
CA TRP A 253 15.52 -1.75 -13.78
C TRP A 253 16.38 -0.90 -12.84
N LEU A 254 16.83 -1.48 -11.73
CA LEU A 254 17.72 -0.79 -10.80
C LEU A 254 19.01 -0.33 -11.49
N ALA A 255 19.65 -1.21 -12.25
CA ALA A 255 20.85 -0.87 -13.02
C ALA A 255 20.59 0.26 -14.01
N ALA A 256 19.42 0.29 -14.64
CA ALA A 256 19.04 1.34 -15.58
C ALA A 256 18.81 2.70 -14.91
N PHE A 257 18.14 2.75 -13.76
CA PHE A 257 18.01 3.99 -12.99
C PHE A 257 19.37 4.51 -12.52
N LEU A 258 20.27 3.64 -12.07
CA LEU A 258 21.63 4.01 -11.68
C LEU A 258 22.44 4.52 -12.89
N ALA A 259 22.31 3.87 -14.05
CA ALA A 259 22.98 4.28 -15.27
C ALA A 259 22.54 5.68 -15.71
N VAL A 260 21.23 5.97 -15.72
CA VAL A 260 20.73 7.33 -16.06
C VAL A 260 21.22 8.38 -15.07
N ARG A 261 21.26 8.07 -13.77
CA ARG A 261 21.82 8.98 -12.74
C ARG A 261 23.31 9.28 -12.99
N ASP A 262 24.08 8.26 -13.32
CA ASP A 262 25.53 8.35 -13.48
C ASP A 262 25.98 8.76 -14.90
N GLY A 263 25.04 9.04 -15.81
CA GLY A 263 25.33 9.36 -17.21
C GLY A 263 25.92 8.19 -18.01
N LYS A 264 25.64 6.95 -17.60
CA LYS A 264 26.11 5.71 -18.23
C LYS A 264 24.99 5.06 -19.04
N ASP A 265 25.36 4.11 -19.89
CA ASP A 265 24.40 3.30 -20.64
C ASP A 265 24.20 1.91 -20.02
N SER A 266 23.03 1.33 -20.25
CA SER A 266 22.57 0.05 -19.73
C SER A 266 21.48 -0.52 -20.66
N ALA A 267 21.04 -1.76 -20.40
CA ALA A 267 20.05 -2.41 -21.24
C ALA A 267 18.69 -1.66 -21.33
N LEU A 268 18.29 -0.96 -20.26
CA LEU A 268 16.98 -0.29 -20.17
C LEU A 268 17.06 1.24 -19.96
N SER A 269 18.25 1.83 -19.87
CA SER A 269 18.44 3.28 -19.64
C SER A 269 17.77 4.12 -20.71
N GLU A 270 17.69 3.65 -21.96
CA GLU A 270 17.02 4.36 -23.05
C GLU A 270 15.51 4.62 -22.78
N PHE A 271 14.89 3.87 -21.87
CA PHE A 271 13.46 3.99 -21.55
C PHE A 271 13.16 4.98 -20.42
N ILE A 272 14.16 5.30 -19.60
CA ILE A 272 14.03 6.15 -18.42
C ILE A 272 14.38 7.58 -18.81
N ARG A 273 13.51 8.54 -18.49
CA ARG A 273 13.79 9.97 -18.63
C ARG A 273 14.43 10.49 -17.34
N PRO A 274 15.22 11.57 -17.40
CA PRO A 274 15.77 12.19 -16.19
C PRO A 274 14.71 12.58 -15.14
N CYS A 275 13.51 12.99 -15.57
CA CYS A 275 12.38 13.29 -14.68
C CYS A 275 11.78 12.06 -13.98
N ASP A 276 12.00 10.85 -14.51
CA ASP A 276 11.52 9.62 -13.89
C ASP A 276 12.32 9.31 -12.61
N LEU A 277 13.57 9.78 -12.49
CA LEU A 277 14.40 9.60 -11.28
C LEU A 277 13.79 10.27 -10.04
N THR A 278 13.14 11.42 -10.23
CA THR A 278 12.54 12.20 -9.14
C THR A 278 11.09 11.83 -8.88
N THR A 279 10.37 11.32 -9.89
CA THR A 279 8.96 10.94 -9.77
C THR A 279 8.74 9.48 -9.37
N PHE A 280 9.75 8.62 -9.50
CA PHE A 280 9.65 7.20 -9.14
C PHE A 280 9.48 6.98 -7.64
N GLU A 281 8.53 6.12 -7.25
CA GLU A 281 8.21 5.82 -5.86
C GLU A 281 9.22 4.85 -5.22
N TRP A 282 10.44 5.33 -4.97
CA TRP A 282 11.53 4.53 -4.40
C TRP A 282 11.21 3.96 -3.03
N ARG A 283 10.54 4.73 -2.18
CA ARG A 283 10.32 4.36 -0.78
C ARG A 283 9.52 3.04 -0.64
N PRO A 284 8.34 2.87 -1.26
CA PRO A 284 7.61 1.61 -1.26
C PRO A 284 8.43 0.41 -1.78
N CYS A 285 9.19 0.58 -2.87
CA CYS A 285 10.03 -0.49 -3.40
C CYS A 285 11.11 -0.93 -2.42
N LEU A 286 11.79 0.04 -1.79
CA LEU A 286 12.85 -0.25 -0.82
C LEU A 286 12.30 -0.90 0.45
N GLU A 287 11.14 -0.44 0.95
CA GLU A 287 10.45 -1.07 2.09
C GLU A 287 10.08 -2.53 1.78
N HIS A 288 9.57 -2.80 0.57
CA HIS A 288 9.27 -4.16 0.11
C HIS A 288 10.51 -5.05 0.03
N LEU A 289 11.56 -4.62 -0.67
CA LEU A 289 12.80 -5.39 -0.78
C LEU A 289 13.45 -5.62 0.59
N CYS A 290 13.42 -4.61 1.48
CA CYS A 290 13.89 -4.76 2.85
C CYS A 290 13.05 -5.80 3.61
N SER A 291 11.74 -5.84 3.42
CA SER A 291 10.89 -6.86 4.05
C SER A 291 11.24 -8.26 3.57
N VAL A 292 11.45 -8.42 2.26
CA VAL A 292 11.77 -9.70 1.60
C VAL A 292 13.16 -10.22 2.02
N PHE A 293 14.17 -9.35 2.03
CA PHE A 293 15.56 -9.72 2.31
C PHE A 293 15.99 -9.49 3.77
N SER A 294 15.14 -8.90 4.62
CA SER A 294 15.48 -8.74 6.04
C SER A 294 15.52 -10.12 6.67
N PRO A 295 16.65 -10.54 7.28
CA PRO A 295 16.65 -11.74 8.09
C PRO A 295 15.62 -11.55 9.20
N LYS A 296 14.68 -12.50 9.38
CA LYS A 296 13.72 -12.50 10.49
C LYS A 296 14.49 -12.27 11.80
N ILE A 297 14.38 -11.06 12.36
CA ILE A 297 15.05 -10.71 13.61
C ILE A 297 14.32 -11.43 14.73
N MET A 298 14.91 -12.49 15.27
CA MET A 298 14.38 -13.13 16.47
C MET A 298 14.74 -12.29 17.70
N PRO A 299 13.77 -11.69 18.41
CA PRO A 299 14.07 -11.00 19.66
C PRO A 299 14.51 -12.03 20.73
N ARG A 300 15.47 -11.64 21.57
CA ARG A 300 15.93 -12.45 22.71
C ARG A 300 15.71 -11.68 24.01
N GLN A 301 15.14 -12.34 25.00
CA GLN A 301 15.06 -11.79 26.35
C GLN A 301 16.40 -11.99 27.08
N VAL A 302 16.79 -11.03 27.90
CA VAL A 302 17.95 -11.10 28.79
C VAL A 302 17.43 -10.89 30.21
N ASP A 303 17.65 -11.87 31.09
CA ASP A 303 17.11 -11.84 32.45
C ASP A 303 18.09 -11.20 33.46
N GLY A 304 19.38 -11.17 33.14
CA GLY A 304 20.43 -10.63 34.00
C GLY A 304 20.87 -9.20 33.63
N ILE A 305 20.90 -8.29 34.61
CA ILE A 305 21.38 -6.91 34.41
C ILE A 305 22.86 -6.89 33.99
N LYS A 306 23.70 -7.72 34.60
CA LYS A 306 25.14 -7.81 34.26
C LYS A 306 25.33 -8.27 32.82
N ASP A 307 24.58 -9.28 32.38
CA ASP A 307 24.63 -9.79 31.02
C ASP A 307 24.11 -8.76 29.99
N PHE A 308 23.10 -7.97 30.38
CA PHE A 308 22.63 -6.85 29.58
C PHE A 308 23.70 -5.75 29.40
N LEU A 309 24.39 -5.37 30.47
CA LEU A 309 25.47 -4.36 30.41
C LEU A 309 26.69 -4.87 29.62
N THR A 310 27.05 -6.14 29.74
CA THR A 310 28.09 -6.72 28.86
C THR A 310 27.70 -6.61 27.39
N LYS A 311 26.41 -6.73 27.07
CA LYS A 311 25.91 -6.55 25.70
C LYS A 311 25.92 -5.10 25.24
N THR A 312 25.73 -4.11 26.12
CA THR A 312 25.83 -2.68 25.77
C THR A 312 27.24 -2.24 25.41
N HIS A 313 28.26 -2.96 25.87
CA HIS A 313 29.67 -2.68 25.55
C HIS A 313 30.21 -3.48 24.36
N ARG A 314 29.38 -4.26 23.67
CA ARG A 314 29.81 -4.98 22.46
C ARG A 314 30.02 -4.00 21.30
N SER A 315 31.02 -4.27 20.47
CA SER A 315 31.31 -3.46 19.27
C SER A 315 30.18 -3.46 18.22
N ASP A 316 29.28 -4.44 18.25
CA ASP A 316 28.14 -4.53 17.34
C ASP A 316 26.83 -3.99 17.92
N ALA A 317 26.87 -3.44 19.15
CA ALA A 317 25.75 -2.72 19.76
C ALA A 317 25.59 -1.35 19.10
N LYS A 318 24.41 -1.07 18.54
CA LYS A 318 24.14 0.13 17.75
C LYS A 318 23.32 1.18 18.49
N SER A 319 22.34 0.75 19.26
CA SER A 319 21.47 1.66 20.01
C SER A 319 20.74 0.95 21.14
N VAL A 320 20.40 1.71 22.18
CA VAL A 320 19.58 1.24 23.30
C VAL A 320 18.30 2.07 23.34
N LYS A 321 17.16 1.42 23.12
CA LYS A 321 15.83 2.04 23.23
C LYS A 321 15.21 1.68 24.57
N ILE A 322 14.84 2.69 25.35
CA ILE A 322 14.20 2.50 26.65
C ILE A 322 12.71 2.73 26.51
N LYS A 323 11.89 1.71 26.80
CA LYS A 323 10.43 1.81 26.79
C LYS A 323 9.89 1.69 28.21
N THR A 324 9.30 2.77 28.71
CA THR A 324 8.58 2.78 29.99
C THR A 324 7.14 2.32 29.76
N ASN A 325 6.71 1.25 30.45
CA ASN A 325 5.32 0.83 30.55
C ASN A 325 4.79 1.14 31.96
N LYS A 326 3.50 0.89 32.21
CA LYS A 326 2.85 1.15 33.50
C LYS A 326 3.54 0.45 34.68
N ASP A 327 3.86 -0.84 34.51
CA ASP A 327 4.38 -1.69 35.59
C ASP A 327 5.85 -2.11 35.42
N ASN A 328 6.46 -1.84 34.27
CA ASN A 328 7.85 -2.20 34.00
C ASN A 328 8.52 -1.25 33.00
N VAL A 329 9.84 -1.24 33.01
CA VAL A 329 10.68 -0.57 32.02
C VAL A 329 11.43 -1.63 31.24
N LYS A 330 11.37 -1.55 29.90
CA LYS A 330 12.07 -2.45 28.99
C LYS A 330 13.25 -1.72 28.35
N PHE A 331 14.45 -2.22 28.59
CA PHE A 331 15.67 -1.77 27.91
C PHE A 331 15.92 -2.67 26.70
N LYS A 332 15.89 -2.10 25.50
CA LYS A 332 16.02 -2.83 24.24
C LYS A 332 17.30 -2.42 23.54
N ILE A 333 18.29 -3.31 23.50
CA ILE A 333 19.54 -3.07 22.80
C ILE A 333 19.51 -3.71 21.41
N ARG A 334 19.80 -2.89 20.39
CA ARG A 334 19.94 -3.34 19.00
C ARG A 334 21.38 -3.76 18.75
N CYS A 335 21.58 -5.04 18.45
CA CYS A 335 22.84 -5.56 17.94
C CYS A 335 22.75 -5.86 16.44
N SER A 336 23.82 -6.39 15.85
CA SER A 336 23.88 -6.84 14.45
C SER A 336 22.72 -7.80 14.11
N ARG A 337 22.65 -8.93 14.82
CA ARG A 337 21.74 -10.06 14.53
C ARG A 337 20.46 -10.09 15.36
N PHE A 338 20.53 -9.70 16.63
CA PHE A 338 19.43 -9.84 17.58
C PHE A 338 19.04 -8.50 18.20
N LEU A 339 17.77 -8.40 18.59
CA LEU A 339 17.29 -7.38 19.52
C LEU A 339 17.23 -8.01 20.91
N TYR A 340 18.05 -7.56 21.84
CA TYR A 340 17.98 -8.04 23.23
C TYR A 340 17.10 -7.13 24.07
N THR A 341 16.22 -7.72 24.88
CA THR A 341 15.32 -6.98 25.77
C THR A 341 15.53 -7.39 27.22
N LEU A 342 15.89 -6.45 28.08
CA LEU A 342 15.88 -6.60 29.54
C LEU A 342 14.61 -5.94 30.09
N VAL A 343 13.83 -6.67 30.90
CA VAL A 343 12.63 -6.16 31.56
C VAL A 343 12.95 -5.91 33.03
N VAL A 344 12.70 -4.70 33.52
CA VAL A 344 12.98 -4.29 34.90
C VAL A 344 11.70 -3.72 35.52
N THR A 345 11.27 -4.30 36.64
CA THR A 345 10.09 -3.86 37.39
C THR A 345 10.43 -2.82 38.48
N GLU A 346 11.63 -2.92 39.07
CA GLU A 346 12.06 -2.06 40.18
C GLU A 346 12.58 -0.69 39.71
N LYS A 347 11.93 0.40 40.16
CA LYS A 347 12.25 1.78 39.75
C LYS A 347 13.67 2.23 40.13
N GLU A 348 14.21 1.79 41.27
CA GLU A 348 15.56 2.15 41.70
C GLU A 348 16.65 1.54 40.80
N LYS A 349 16.44 0.30 40.34
CA LYS A 349 17.35 -0.38 39.41
C LYS A 349 17.35 0.31 38.04
N VAL A 350 16.21 0.84 37.59
CA VAL A 350 16.10 1.58 36.32
C VAL A 350 17.03 2.79 36.29
N ALA A 351 17.09 3.58 37.35
CA ALA A 351 17.97 4.76 37.41
C ALA A 351 19.45 4.39 37.37
N LYS A 352 19.84 3.31 38.06
CA LYS A 352 21.21 2.78 38.06
C LYS A 352 21.61 2.24 36.69
N ILE A 353 20.73 1.49 36.02
CA ILE A 353 20.96 0.96 34.67
C ILE A 353 21.08 2.10 33.65
N ARG A 354 20.23 3.14 33.75
CA ARG A 354 20.32 4.33 32.89
C ARG A 354 21.67 5.03 32.98
N ARG A 355 22.26 5.12 34.17
CA ARG A 355 23.60 5.71 34.38
C ARG A 355 24.74 4.80 33.93
N ALA A 356 24.53 3.48 33.95
CA ALA A 356 25.54 2.49 33.59
C ALA A 356 25.59 2.19 32.09
N ILE A 357 24.59 2.59 31.31
CA ILE A 357 24.63 2.49 29.86
C ILE A 357 25.66 3.52 29.35
N PRO A 358 26.62 3.12 28.51
CA PRO A 358 27.56 4.07 27.92
C PRO A 358 26.78 5.18 27.20
N PRO A 359 27.24 6.45 27.26
CA PRO A 359 26.64 7.54 26.50
C PRO A 359 26.93 7.31 25.01
N THR A 360 26.22 6.37 24.40
CA THR A 360 26.16 6.27 22.95
C THR A 360 25.37 7.48 22.52
N SER A 361 26.05 8.39 21.81
CA SER A 361 25.47 9.48 21.02
C SER A 361 24.00 9.18 20.69
N ASP A 362 23.10 10.07 21.09
CA ASP A 362 21.73 10.16 20.59
C ASP A 362 21.76 10.49 19.08
N HIS A 363 22.38 9.62 18.28
CA HIS A 363 22.14 9.54 16.86
C HIS A 363 20.82 8.79 16.73
N CYS A 364 19.73 9.53 16.90
CA CYS A 364 18.59 9.28 16.05
C CYS A 364 19.14 9.33 14.61
N PRO A 365 19.06 8.26 13.80
CA PRO A 365 19.33 8.44 12.39
C PRO A 365 18.20 9.34 11.88
N SER A 366 18.49 10.63 11.73
CA SER A 366 17.91 11.38 10.63
C SER A 366 18.20 10.54 9.38
N TRP A 367 17.13 10.26 8.64
CA TRP A 367 17.20 9.42 7.44
C TRP A 367 18.33 9.93 6.53
N PRO A 368 19.30 9.08 6.12
CA PRO A 368 20.30 9.53 5.19
C PRO A 368 19.68 9.68 3.81
N ALA A 369 20.07 10.76 3.14
CA ALA A 369 19.67 11.13 1.80
C ALA A 369 19.98 10.01 0.77
N VAL A 370 19.30 10.09 -0.36
CA VAL A 370 19.35 9.23 -1.56
C VAL A 370 20.77 8.76 -1.98
N GLN A 371 21.82 9.46 -1.56
CA GLN A 371 23.23 9.14 -1.84
C GLN A 371 23.81 7.95 -1.06
N GLU A 372 23.39 7.65 0.18
CA GLU A 372 23.92 6.47 0.90
C GLU A 372 23.30 5.16 0.42
N TRP A 373 22.03 5.20 0.01
CA TRP A 373 21.32 4.04 -0.56
C TRP A 373 21.82 3.67 -1.95
N ALA A 374 22.35 4.64 -2.69
CA ALA A 374 23.02 4.41 -3.96
C ALA A 374 24.15 3.40 -3.84
N GLN A 375 24.95 3.44 -2.76
CA GLN A 375 26.06 2.51 -2.57
C GLN A 375 25.58 1.08 -2.30
N TRP A 376 24.60 0.90 -1.40
CA TRP A 376 24.04 -0.43 -1.11
C TRP A 376 23.35 -1.04 -2.34
N LEU A 377 22.57 -0.23 -3.08
CA LEU A 377 21.93 -0.66 -4.33
C LEU A 377 22.97 -0.99 -5.43
N THR A 378 24.08 -0.26 -5.47
CA THR A 378 25.22 -0.54 -6.37
C THR A 378 25.93 -1.84 -5.98
N GLU A 379 26.11 -2.12 -4.69
CA GLU A 379 26.67 -3.38 -4.20
C GLU A 379 25.75 -4.58 -4.50
N LEU A 380 24.44 -4.39 -4.33
CA LEU A 380 23.42 -5.41 -4.62
C LEU A 380 23.30 -5.71 -6.13
N ALA A 381 23.52 -4.69 -6.97
CA ALA A 381 23.64 -4.85 -8.42
C ALA A 381 24.91 -5.64 -8.82
N ASN A 382 26.01 -5.53 -8.05
CA ASN A 382 27.31 -6.08 -8.41
C ASN A 382 27.63 -7.46 -7.78
N SER A 383 27.01 -7.88 -6.67
CA SER A 383 27.20 -9.23 -6.10
C SER A 383 26.09 -9.65 -5.11
N PRO A 384 25.44 -10.82 -5.29
CA PRO A 384 24.38 -11.29 -4.38
C PRO A 384 24.91 -11.77 -3.01
N ALA A 385 26.18 -12.18 -2.92
CA ALA A 385 26.73 -12.80 -1.70
C ALA A 385 27.08 -11.81 -0.57
N ARG A 386 27.11 -10.49 -0.85
CA ARG A 386 27.55 -9.46 0.12
C ARG A 386 26.42 -8.76 0.89
N ALA A 387 25.15 -9.11 0.62
CA ALA A 387 23.96 -8.44 1.14
C ALA A 387 23.75 -8.53 2.68
N THR A 388 24.66 -9.14 3.44
CA THR A 388 24.56 -9.28 4.90
C THR A 388 25.03 -8.05 5.69
N ALA A 389 25.64 -7.05 5.05
CA ALA A 389 26.14 -5.85 5.71
C ALA A 389 25.37 -4.59 5.27
N ARG A 390 24.79 -3.85 6.23
CA ARG A 390 24.29 -2.48 6.03
C ARG A 390 25.47 -1.50 5.87
N PRO A 391 25.27 -0.33 5.24
CA PRO A 391 26.32 0.68 5.09
C PRO A 391 26.90 1.12 6.45
N ARG A 392 28.21 1.39 6.46
CA ARG A 392 28.93 1.98 7.60
C ARG A 392 28.69 3.51 7.63
N PRO A 393 28.51 4.13 8.80
CA PRO A 393 28.43 5.60 8.88
C PRO A 393 29.78 6.20 8.50
N LEU A 394 29.77 7.24 7.65
CA LEU A 394 30.89 8.15 7.47
C LEU A 394 30.63 9.41 8.31
N GLU A 395 31.69 9.90 8.95
CA GLU A 395 31.67 11.06 9.83
C GLU A 395 31.24 12.33 9.07
N ALA A 396 30.46 13.16 9.76
CA ALA A 396 29.80 14.33 9.20
C ALA A 396 30.80 15.43 8.81
N HIS A 397 30.65 15.95 7.59
CA HIS A 397 31.07 17.32 7.26
C HIS A 397 29.83 18.10 6.80
N GLU A 398 29.60 19.25 7.46
CA GLU A 398 28.56 20.23 7.18
C GLU A 398 28.70 20.86 5.79
N VAL A 399 27.58 21.19 5.13
CA VAL A 399 27.21 22.39 4.31
C VAL A 399 25.83 22.06 3.69
N GLY A 400 24.76 22.84 3.62
CA GLY A 400 24.40 24.22 3.92
C GLY A 400 22.93 24.44 3.48
N PHE A 401 22.25 25.44 4.02
CA PHE A 401 20.83 25.78 3.81
C PHE A 401 20.49 26.28 2.39
N PHE A 402 19.30 25.94 1.86
CA PHE A 402 18.51 26.80 0.95
C PHE A 402 16.99 26.57 1.15
N PRO A 403 16.13 27.59 0.93
CA PRO A 403 14.74 27.64 1.39
C PRO A 403 13.76 26.97 0.41
N ALA A 404 12.64 26.48 0.96
CA ALA A 404 11.52 25.95 0.19
C ALA A 404 10.57 27.08 -0.23
N ASP A 405 10.55 27.43 -1.51
CA ASP A 405 9.46 28.21 -2.10
C ASP A 405 8.27 27.28 -2.37
N THR A 406 7.11 27.70 -1.85
CA THR A 406 5.82 27.01 -1.99
C THR A 406 5.03 27.64 -3.13
N PRO A 407 4.63 26.93 -4.19
CA PRO A 407 3.60 27.44 -5.08
C PRO A 407 2.23 27.11 -4.50
N ARG A 408 1.58 28.13 -3.92
CA ARG A 408 0.12 28.18 -3.76
C ARG A 408 -0.49 28.25 -5.16
N ALA A 409 -1.13 27.18 -5.62
CA ALA A 409 -2.03 27.25 -6.77
C ALA A 409 -3.47 27.45 -6.25
N THR A 410 -3.91 28.71 -6.32
CA THR A 410 -5.30 29.12 -6.15
C THR A 410 -6.07 28.72 -7.41
N VAL A 411 -7.05 27.83 -7.30
CA VAL A 411 -8.00 27.58 -8.40
C VAL A 411 -9.18 28.54 -8.24
N THR A 412 -9.22 29.54 -9.11
CA THR A 412 -10.31 30.50 -9.26
C THR A 412 -11.50 29.85 -9.95
N THR A 413 -12.67 29.98 -9.34
CA THR A 413 -13.99 29.77 -9.94
C THR A 413 -14.43 30.98 -10.77
N GLY A 414 -15.04 30.72 -11.93
CA GLY A 414 -15.78 31.65 -12.78
C GLY A 414 -15.54 31.31 -14.26
N GLY A 415 -16.50 30.92 -15.11
CA GLY A 415 -17.94 31.12 -15.12
C GLY A 415 -18.28 31.88 -16.40
N LEU A 416 -18.97 31.23 -17.37
CA LEU A 416 -19.93 31.77 -18.36
C LEU A 416 -19.93 30.95 -19.65
N ASN A 417 -21.07 30.28 -19.90
CA ASN A 417 -21.80 30.43 -21.16
C ASN A 417 -23.28 30.10 -20.89
N GLN A 418 -24.09 31.14 -20.77
CA GLN A 418 -25.53 31.09 -20.93
C GLN A 418 -25.84 31.15 -22.44
N VAL A 419 -26.76 30.31 -22.89
CA VAL A 419 -27.62 30.59 -24.05
C VAL A 419 -29.02 30.03 -23.70
N GLY A 420 -30.01 30.93 -23.51
CA GLY A 420 -31.45 30.62 -23.57
C GLY A 420 -31.89 30.42 -25.03
N VAL A 421 -33.07 29.94 -25.41
CA VAL A 421 -34.47 30.11 -24.94
C VAL A 421 -35.26 28.97 -25.64
N SER A 422 -36.31 28.34 -25.09
CA SER A 422 -37.72 28.69 -25.36
C SER A 422 -38.68 27.54 -24.97
N GLY A 423 -39.76 27.87 -24.24
CA GLY A 423 -41.10 27.23 -24.28
C GLY A 423 -41.24 25.81 -23.70
N VAL A 424 -42.29 25.43 -22.96
CA VAL A 424 -43.67 25.91 -22.86
C VAL A 424 -44.23 25.47 -21.50
N VAL A 425 -45.01 26.36 -20.89
CA VAL A 425 -45.87 26.15 -19.71
C VAL A 425 -47.07 25.27 -20.08
N TRP A 426 -47.36 24.23 -19.30
CA TRP A 426 -48.72 23.68 -19.19
C TRP A 426 -49.09 23.51 -17.71
N ALA A 427 -49.97 24.39 -17.26
CA ALA A 427 -50.80 24.19 -16.09
C ALA A 427 -52.02 23.36 -16.50
N SER A 428 -52.38 22.36 -15.71
CA SER A 428 -53.70 21.71 -15.78
C SER A 428 -54.02 21.09 -14.42
N THR A 429 -54.77 21.82 -13.59
CA THR A 429 -55.77 21.21 -12.70
C THR A 429 -57.04 20.96 -13.51
N PRO A 430 -57.71 19.83 -13.29
CA PRO A 430 -58.88 19.77 -12.38
C PRO A 430 -58.79 18.51 -11.50
N GLY A 431 -59.40 18.36 -10.32
CA GLY A 431 -60.61 18.94 -9.74
C GLY A 431 -61.44 17.77 -9.19
N MET A 432 -61.75 17.83 -7.88
CA MET A 432 -62.88 17.16 -7.16
C MET A 432 -62.86 15.61 -7.13
N SER A 433 -62.81 14.90 -5.99
CA SER A 433 -63.60 14.84 -4.74
C SER A 433 -64.25 13.45 -4.63
N ASP A 434 -64.61 13.09 -3.40
CA ASP A 434 -65.41 11.94 -2.96
C ASP A 434 -64.55 10.68 -2.66
N SER A 435 -64.51 10.11 -1.45
CA SER A 435 -65.29 10.25 -0.21
C SER A 435 -64.43 9.93 1.02
#